data_AF-A0A849Q7Z0-F1
#
_entry.id   AF-A0A849Q7Z0-F1
#
_cell.length_a   1.000
_cell.length_b   1.000
_cell.length_c   1.000
_cell.angle_alpha   90.00
_cell.angle_beta   90.00
_cell.angle_gamma   90.00
#
_symmetry.space_group_name_H-M   'P 1'
#
loop_
_entity.id
_entity.type
_entity.pdbx_description
1 polymer ?
#
loop_
_entity_poly.entity_id
_entity_poly.type
_entity_poly.pdbx_seq_one_letter_code
_entity_poly.pdbx_strand_id
1 'polypeptide(L)'
;MGFCRRGGEHIHQLEAIDAKRYYETFFTRFQRMVDSDYPASASILEMYQGLPVAVDAYVMPNGTVVGLVKLNSSELKVEVFSGDYEQVKGEVRNHTFDYMIPIYPSHPTSDDEVDATIKYTIETRLRHIDFSHYLKDVVLGIVNIEGQISEISKTNPWLSKQFGELTTMLSTTRKKAEGVSKMADESSDRLRYEGYEEIVGFLESFDPATSPQQMDVIDLEKVRTFMTEFIRSYRATIDAKSLAKEAYPPFYGDYPYSVELELLPNKNVAVFFSKATEGMRFIDRQLGFNEFENEIKDKSFDYALGLPNCIHFDKQGAVHQAQVQAQIDLERHDLTMALEELPGSLGEIENQIIKIKKSNPWLEQNLSELLRTLETCNKPVKKLQDRIEKQRNAGLILRSYVNQYDSSISIFPTSGEVPATAPPVYEDVESAQVLPQASFAPLVAAQGVAPEPVVTPPPGEYGLQIPVSGEDLVMPSMEATSVGATAGSADLNEIRSMLYTFERKLADYEKRLHYIDKYTEMIQRQQNKKFKAQKELLALESRKGRWLGVGLGATALVLGAILLFLSYQEIIDLINDLV
;
A
#
# COMPACT_ATOMS: atom_id res chain seq x y z
N MET A 1 50.86 -24.31 21.32
CA MET A 1 49.65 -25.11 21.59
C MET A 1 48.65 -24.16 22.23
N GLY A 2 47.56 -23.71 21.64
CA GLY A 2 46.86 -24.11 20.43
C GLY A 2 45.36 -24.01 20.70
N PHE A 3 44.79 -22.80 20.64
CA PHE A 3 43.35 -22.54 20.50
C PHE A 3 43.14 -21.14 19.89
N CYS A 4 43.58 -21.00 18.64
CA CYS A 4 43.15 -19.94 17.72
C CYS A 4 42.74 -20.64 16.42
N ARG A 5 41.46 -20.96 16.29
CA ARG A 5 40.71 -21.30 15.05
C ARG A 5 39.36 -21.91 15.43
N ARG A 6 38.35 -21.06 15.67
CA ARG A 6 36.92 -21.36 15.48
C ARG A 6 36.20 -20.01 15.37
N GLY A 7 36.16 -19.45 14.17
CA GLY A 7 35.48 -18.19 13.89
C GLY A 7 34.86 -18.18 12.49
N GLY A 8 34.43 -19.34 12.00
CA GLY A 8 33.91 -19.47 10.64
C GLY A 8 33.18 -20.78 10.30
N GLU A 9 32.67 -21.55 11.28
CA GLU A 9 32.13 -22.90 11.01
C GLU A 9 30.64 -23.13 11.32
N HIS A 10 29.87 -22.14 11.75
CA HIS A 10 28.43 -22.32 11.93
C HIS A 10 27.63 -21.17 11.33
N ILE A 11 27.61 -21.09 10.00
CA ILE A 11 26.40 -20.59 9.33
C ILE A 11 25.36 -21.67 9.64
N HIS A 12 24.49 -21.41 10.63
CA HIS A 12 23.39 -22.30 10.94
C HIS A 12 22.54 -22.43 9.67
N GLN A 13 22.65 -23.58 9.00
CA GLN A 13 21.69 -23.93 7.95
C GLN A 13 20.33 -23.97 8.63
N LEU A 14 19.35 -23.21 8.13
CA LEU A 14 17.98 -23.33 8.60
C LEU A 14 17.53 -24.77 8.36
N GLU A 15 17.28 -25.52 9.43
CA GLU A 15 16.75 -26.87 9.30
C GLU A 15 15.28 -26.80 8.85
N ALA A 16 14.80 -27.87 8.21
CA ALA A 16 13.41 -27.94 7.78
C ALA A 16 12.40 -27.73 8.94
N ILE A 17 12.77 -28.15 10.15
CA ILE A 17 11.98 -27.97 11.36
C ILE A 17 11.89 -26.48 11.74
N ASP A 18 12.98 -25.73 11.60
CA ASP A 18 13.04 -24.31 11.93
C ASP A 18 12.23 -23.48 10.94
N ALA A 19 12.34 -23.79 9.64
CA ALA A 19 11.54 -23.17 8.59
C ALA A 19 10.03 -23.35 8.85
N LYS A 20 9.62 -24.60 9.15
CA LYS A 20 8.22 -24.90 9.46
C LYS A 20 7.71 -24.07 10.64
N ARG A 21 8.47 -24.10 11.75
CA ARG A 21 8.13 -23.38 12.98
C ARG A 21 8.06 -21.87 12.74
N TYR A 22 8.96 -21.31 11.94
CA TYR A 22 8.96 -19.89 11.60
C TYR A 22 7.64 -19.49 10.92
N TYR A 23 7.22 -20.16 9.85
CA TYR A 23 5.98 -19.78 9.15
C TYR A 23 4.73 -19.99 10.00
N GLU A 24 4.64 -21.09 10.75
CA GLU A 24 3.51 -21.32 11.68
C GLU A 24 3.42 -20.19 12.72
N THR A 25 4.57 -19.79 13.27
CA THR A 25 4.69 -18.69 14.24
C THR A 25 4.35 -17.35 13.59
N PHE A 26 4.86 -17.09 12.38
CA PHE A 26 4.62 -15.89 11.60
C PHE A 26 3.12 -15.66 11.37
N PHE A 27 2.40 -16.65 10.82
CA PHE A 27 0.99 -16.47 10.50
C PHE A 27 0.10 -16.40 11.75
N THR A 28 0.43 -17.17 12.80
CA THR A 28 -0.30 -17.09 14.08
C THR A 28 -0.15 -15.72 14.71
N ARG A 29 1.06 -15.16 14.72
CA ARG A 29 1.34 -13.82 15.26
C ARG A 29 0.81 -12.72 14.36
N PHE A 30 0.85 -12.90 13.03
CA PHE A 30 0.26 -11.97 12.08
C PHE A 30 -1.23 -11.78 12.35
N GLN A 31 -1.97 -12.88 12.55
CA GLN A 31 -3.38 -12.82 12.92
C GLN A 31 -3.58 -12.03 14.23
N ARG A 32 -2.83 -12.39 15.29
CA ARG A 32 -2.91 -11.73 16.59
C ARG A 32 -2.61 -10.23 16.49
N MET A 33 -1.58 -9.85 15.73
CA MET A 33 -1.18 -8.44 15.57
C MET A 33 -2.24 -7.64 14.82
N VAL A 34 -2.84 -8.20 13.76
CA VAL A 34 -3.95 -7.54 13.07
C VAL A 34 -5.17 -7.39 13.98
N ASP A 35 -5.52 -8.42 14.75
CA ASP A 35 -6.65 -8.40 15.68
C ASP A 35 -6.49 -7.36 16.80
N SER A 36 -5.27 -7.17 17.29
CA SER A 36 -4.97 -6.29 18.43
C SER A 36 -4.63 -4.86 18.01
N ASP A 37 -3.65 -4.70 17.12
CA ASP A 37 -3.04 -3.40 16.80
C ASP A 37 -3.65 -2.76 15.55
N TYR A 38 -4.21 -3.56 14.62
CA TYR A 38 -4.76 -3.08 13.34
C TYR A 38 -6.23 -3.50 13.06
N PRO A 39 -7.15 -3.53 14.05
CA PRO A 39 -8.49 -4.09 13.85
C PRO A 39 -9.32 -3.34 12.79
N ALA A 40 -9.10 -2.03 12.65
CA ALA A 40 -9.78 -1.21 11.64
C ALA A 40 -9.29 -1.49 10.21
N SER A 41 -8.13 -2.12 10.05
CA SER A 41 -7.49 -2.41 8.77
C SER A 41 -7.64 -3.88 8.35
N ALA A 42 -8.20 -4.74 9.19
CA ALA A 42 -8.41 -6.15 8.90
C ALA A 42 -9.16 -6.39 7.57
N SER A 43 -10.15 -5.53 7.27
CA SER A 43 -10.96 -5.62 6.04
C SER A 43 -10.24 -5.19 4.76
N ILE A 44 -8.98 -4.76 4.83
CA ILE A 44 -8.16 -4.40 3.65
C ILE A 44 -6.84 -5.17 3.57
N LEU A 45 -6.52 -6.00 4.57
CA LEU A 45 -5.34 -6.86 4.57
C LEU A 45 -5.69 -8.23 3.97
N GLU A 46 -5.41 -8.42 2.68
CA GLU A 46 -5.65 -9.68 1.95
C GLU A 46 -5.11 -10.92 2.68
N MET A 47 -3.87 -10.86 3.17
CA MET A 47 -3.24 -11.98 3.88
C MET A 47 -4.03 -12.37 5.14
N TYR A 48 -4.63 -11.40 5.84
CA TYR A 48 -5.49 -11.66 7.00
C TYR A 48 -6.83 -12.28 6.58
N GLN A 49 -7.45 -11.74 5.53
CA GLN A 49 -8.71 -12.27 4.98
C GLN A 49 -8.56 -13.69 4.41
N GLY A 50 -7.37 -13.99 3.92
CA GLY A 50 -6.99 -15.27 3.37
C GLY A 50 -6.57 -16.31 4.41
N LEU A 51 -6.68 -16.03 5.71
CA LEU A 51 -6.41 -17.04 6.74
C LEU A 51 -7.56 -18.06 6.82
N PRO A 52 -7.27 -19.36 7.05
CA PRO A 52 -5.93 -19.91 7.20
C PRO A 52 -5.20 -20.12 5.85
N VAL A 53 -3.87 -20.23 5.89
CA VAL A 53 -3.01 -20.32 4.69
C VAL A 53 -2.31 -21.66 4.55
N ALA A 54 -1.98 -22.04 3.33
CA ALA A 54 -1.04 -23.12 3.04
C ALA A 54 0.30 -22.53 2.60
N VAL A 55 1.41 -23.08 3.09
CA VAL A 55 2.77 -22.61 2.78
C VAL A 55 3.61 -23.78 2.31
N ASP A 56 4.12 -23.66 1.09
CA ASP A 56 5.14 -24.54 0.54
C ASP A 56 6.50 -23.86 0.73
N ALA A 57 7.24 -24.28 1.75
CA ALA A 57 8.53 -23.71 2.13
C ALA A 57 9.67 -24.51 1.52
N TYR A 58 10.40 -23.89 0.59
CA TYR A 58 11.51 -24.52 -0.09
C TYR A 58 12.84 -24.10 0.52
N VAL A 59 13.56 -25.06 1.11
CA VAL A 59 14.94 -24.87 1.61
C VAL A 59 15.90 -24.95 0.42
N MET A 60 16.64 -23.87 0.19
CA MET A 60 17.55 -23.69 -0.94
C MET A 60 18.97 -24.17 -0.61
N PRO A 61 19.82 -24.44 -1.63
CA PRO A 61 21.19 -24.91 -1.43
C PRO A 61 22.09 -23.97 -0.61
N ASN A 62 21.84 -22.66 -0.66
CA ASN A 62 22.60 -21.66 0.11
C ASN A 62 22.04 -21.41 1.53
N GLY A 63 21.07 -22.23 1.97
CA GLY A 63 20.45 -22.12 3.29
C GLY A 63 19.33 -21.08 3.40
N THR A 64 18.99 -20.36 2.33
CA THR A 64 17.78 -19.53 2.29
C THR A 64 16.53 -20.41 2.25
N VAL A 65 15.40 -19.89 2.70
CA VAL A 65 14.11 -20.57 2.60
C VAL A 65 13.11 -19.66 1.89
N VAL A 66 12.41 -20.18 0.89
CA VAL A 66 11.37 -19.43 0.17
C VAL A 66 10.02 -20.05 0.49
N GLY A 67 9.17 -19.31 1.22
CA GLY A 67 7.80 -19.71 1.53
C GLY A 67 6.84 -19.21 0.46
N LEU A 68 6.26 -20.13 -0.30
CA LEU A 68 5.19 -19.84 -1.25
C LEU A 68 3.85 -20.03 -0.55
N VAL A 69 3.12 -18.93 -0.37
CA VAL A 69 1.94 -18.85 0.48
C VAL A 69 0.69 -18.79 -0.40
N LYS A 70 -0.24 -19.70 -0.13
CA LYS A 70 -1.55 -19.77 -0.73
C LYS A 70 -2.63 -19.41 0.29
N LEU A 71 -3.42 -18.41 -0.04
CA LEU A 71 -4.53 -17.91 0.76
C LEU A 71 -5.77 -18.81 0.65
N ASN A 72 -6.69 -18.66 1.61
CA ASN A 72 -7.98 -19.36 1.69
C ASN A 72 -7.84 -20.89 1.71
N SER A 73 -6.84 -21.39 2.43
CA SER A 73 -6.69 -22.82 2.71
C SER A 73 -7.80 -23.31 3.66
N SER A 74 -7.97 -24.63 3.75
CA SER A 74 -8.86 -25.23 4.75
C SER A 74 -8.29 -25.19 6.17
N GLU A 75 -6.95 -25.18 6.28
CA GLU A 75 -6.22 -25.17 7.54
C GLU A 75 -4.85 -24.49 7.37
N LEU A 76 -4.25 -24.07 8.49
CA LEU A 76 -2.87 -23.56 8.50
C LEU A 76 -1.95 -24.76 8.28
N LYS A 77 -1.37 -24.85 7.09
CA LYS A 77 -0.52 -25.97 6.71
C LYS A 77 0.82 -25.45 6.21
N VAL A 78 1.91 -25.90 6.81
CA VAL A 78 3.26 -25.60 6.34
C VAL A 78 3.96 -26.89 5.97
N GLU A 79 4.27 -27.05 4.69
CA GLU A 79 5.06 -28.16 4.16
C GLU A 79 6.44 -27.65 3.78
N VAL A 80 7.47 -28.43 4.13
CA VAL A 80 8.85 -28.04 3.88
C VAL A 80 9.48 -29.02 2.91
N PHE A 81 10.06 -28.47 1.85
CA PHE A 81 10.67 -29.20 0.76
C PHE A 81 12.14 -28.80 0.63
N SER A 82 12.98 -29.74 0.19
CA SER A 82 14.25 -29.35 -0.43
C SER A 82 13.93 -28.88 -1.84
N GLY A 83 14.33 -27.66 -2.19
CA GLY A 83 14.07 -27.07 -3.50
C GLY A 83 15.33 -26.58 -4.20
N ASP A 84 15.17 -26.21 -5.46
CA ASP A 84 16.14 -25.43 -6.22
C ASP A 84 15.49 -24.14 -6.74
N TYR A 85 16.32 -23.20 -7.19
CA TYR A 85 15.85 -21.90 -7.66
C TYR A 85 15.03 -21.99 -8.95
N GLU A 86 15.28 -22.98 -9.82
CA GLU A 86 14.52 -23.13 -11.06
C GLU A 86 13.08 -23.58 -10.79
N GLN A 87 12.89 -24.45 -9.79
CA GLN A 87 11.56 -24.83 -9.31
C GLN A 87 10.80 -23.61 -8.79
N VAL A 88 11.41 -22.82 -7.89
CA VAL A 88 10.77 -21.62 -7.33
C VAL A 88 10.48 -20.59 -8.42
N LYS A 89 11.40 -20.33 -9.35
CA LYS A 89 11.16 -19.46 -10.52
C LYS A 89 10.00 -19.98 -11.38
N GLY A 90 9.89 -21.30 -11.54
CA GLY A 90 8.76 -21.94 -12.22
C GLY A 90 7.43 -21.61 -11.54
N GLU A 91 7.35 -21.76 -10.21
CA GLU A 91 6.16 -21.40 -9.44
C GLU A 91 5.83 -19.90 -9.51
N VAL A 92 6.85 -19.03 -9.44
CA VAL A 92 6.70 -17.56 -9.58
C VAL A 92 6.13 -17.20 -10.94
N ARG A 93 6.66 -17.77 -12.04
CA ARG A 93 6.17 -17.54 -13.41
C ARG A 93 4.77 -18.08 -13.66
N ASN A 94 4.40 -19.15 -12.97
CA ASN A 94 3.09 -19.79 -13.11
C ASN A 94 2.02 -19.18 -12.17
N HIS A 95 2.40 -18.25 -11.28
CA HIS A 95 1.51 -17.58 -10.34
C HIS A 95 0.68 -18.57 -9.50
N THR A 96 1.30 -19.66 -9.03
CA THR A 96 0.60 -20.77 -8.32
C THR A 96 0.28 -20.47 -6.86
N PHE A 97 0.84 -19.38 -6.34
CA PHE A 97 0.75 -18.90 -4.96
C PHE A 97 0.39 -17.40 -4.95
N ASP A 98 -0.10 -16.89 -3.82
CA ASP A 98 -0.55 -15.49 -3.66
C ASP A 98 0.55 -14.57 -3.08
N TYR A 99 1.36 -15.11 -2.16
CA TYR A 99 2.44 -14.37 -1.49
C TYR A 99 3.74 -15.17 -1.43
N MET A 100 4.87 -14.48 -1.57
CA MET A 100 6.19 -15.06 -1.33
C MET A 100 6.80 -14.39 -0.11
N ILE A 101 7.25 -15.20 0.85
CA ILE A 101 7.94 -14.74 2.06
C ILE A 101 9.31 -15.41 2.09
N PRO A 102 10.41 -14.70 1.79
CA PRO A 102 11.75 -15.27 1.90
C PRO A 102 12.28 -15.19 3.34
N ILE A 103 13.10 -16.18 3.73
CA ILE A 103 13.88 -16.20 4.95
C ILE A 103 15.35 -16.37 4.56
N TYR A 104 16.19 -15.43 4.97
CA TYR A 104 17.63 -15.48 4.76
C TYR A 104 18.31 -16.35 5.84
N PRO A 105 19.49 -16.94 5.59
CA PRO A 105 20.22 -17.71 6.62
C PRO A 105 20.55 -16.88 7.86
N SER A 106 20.74 -15.58 7.67
CA SER A 106 20.95 -14.60 8.74
C SER A 106 19.65 -14.02 9.30
N HIS A 107 18.48 -14.43 8.79
CA HIS A 107 17.21 -13.93 9.27
C HIS A 107 17.05 -14.43 10.70
N PRO A 108 16.96 -13.51 11.66
CA PRO A 108 16.97 -13.93 13.03
C PRO A 108 15.57 -14.47 13.38
N THR A 109 15.57 -15.50 14.23
CA THR A 109 14.41 -16.36 14.51
C THR A 109 13.78 -16.05 15.85
N SER A 110 14.18 -14.95 16.50
CA SER A 110 13.57 -14.54 17.76
C SER A 110 12.15 -14.04 17.52
N ASP A 111 11.32 -14.23 18.54
CA ASP A 111 9.92 -13.83 18.53
C ASP A 111 9.74 -12.32 18.27
N ASP A 112 10.62 -11.47 18.81
CA ASP A 112 10.54 -10.02 18.68
C ASP A 112 10.85 -9.56 17.24
N GLU A 113 11.78 -10.23 16.56
CA GLU A 113 12.13 -9.93 15.17
C GLU A 113 11.07 -10.45 14.20
N VAL A 114 10.45 -11.62 14.49
CA VAL A 114 9.29 -12.09 13.74
C VAL A 114 8.15 -11.07 13.83
N ASP A 115 7.88 -10.54 15.02
CA ASP A 115 6.88 -9.48 15.21
C ASP A 115 7.26 -8.20 14.44
N ALA A 116 8.53 -7.81 14.40
CA ALA A 116 9.00 -6.69 13.60
C ALA A 116 8.76 -6.91 12.08
N THR A 117 9.09 -8.09 11.55
CA THR A 117 8.84 -8.45 10.15
C THR A 117 7.34 -8.48 9.81
N ILE A 118 6.51 -8.99 10.72
CA ILE A 118 5.04 -8.98 10.59
C ILE A 118 4.53 -7.54 10.54
N LYS A 119 4.94 -6.71 11.50
CA LYS A 119 4.53 -5.30 11.57
C LYS A 119 4.93 -4.56 10.31
N TYR A 120 6.16 -4.75 9.84
CA TYR A 120 6.64 -4.18 8.60
C TYR A 120 5.80 -4.63 7.39
N THR A 121 5.48 -5.92 7.32
CA THR A 121 4.64 -6.49 6.25
C THR A 121 3.25 -5.86 6.24
N ILE A 122 2.62 -5.73 7.41
CA ILE A 122 1.32 -5.07 7.59
C ILE A 122 1.42 -3.61 7.15
N GLU A 123 2.36 -2.85 7.71
CA GLU A 123 2.51 -1.42 7.41
C GLU A 123 2.79 -1.18 5.92
N THR A 124 3.65 -1.98 5.30
CA THR A 124 3.92 -1.90 3.86
C THR A 124 2.65 -2.13 3.07
N ARG A 125 1.88 -3.17 3.40
CA ARG A 125 0.60 -3.42 2.71
C ARG A 125 -0.40 -2.29 2.91
N LEU A 126 -0.47 -1.69 4.09
CA LEU A 126 -1.35 -0.55 4.37
C LEU A 126 -0.91 0.75 3.67
N ARG A 127 0.39 0.89 3.38
CA ARG A 127 0.93 2.03 2.61
C ARG A 127 0.61 1.93 1.12
N HIS A 128 0.44 0.72 0.58
CA HIS A 128 -0.03 0.55 -0.79
C HIS A 128 -1.46 1.07 -0.92
N ILE A 129 -1.67 2.01 -1.85
CA ILE A 129 -3.00 2.54 -2.16
C ILE A 129 -3.77 1.41 -2.87
N ASP A 130 -4.74 0.82 -2.17
CA ASP A 130 -5.65 -0.16 -2.78
C ASP A 130 -6.71 0.57 -3.63
N PHE A 131 -6.30 1.02 -4.82
CA PHE A 131 -7.18 1.64 -5.81
C PHE A 131 -8.42 0.79 -6.08
N SER A 132 -8.24 -0.54 -6.19
CA SER A 132 -9.29 -1.48 -6.53
C SER A 132 -10.41 -1.49 -5.50
N HIS A 133 -10.08 -1.52 -4.20
CA HIS A 133 -11.08 -1.49 -3.15
C HIS A 133 -11.94 -0.22 -3.19
N TYR A 134 -11.31 0.96 -3.31
CA TYR A 134 -12.05 2.22 -3.37
C TYR A 134 -12.88 2.35 -4.65
N LEU A 135 -12.38 1.87 -5.80
CA LEU A 135 -13.11 1.91 -7.06
C LEU A 135 -14.27 0.90 -7.10
N LYS A 136 -14.18 -0.23 -6.40
CA LYS A 136 -15.31 -1.16 -6.21
C LYS A 136 -16.51 -0.47 -5.53
N ASP A 137 -16.27 0.36 -4.52
CA ASP A 137 -17.33 1.14 -3.88
C ASP A 137 -17.98 2.16 -4.84
N VAL A 138 -17.16 2.82 -5.68
CA VAL A 138 -17.65 3.75 -6.71
C VAL A 138 -18.53 3.02 -7.72
N VAL A 139 -18.07 1.88 -8.23
CA VAL A 139 -18.81 1.03 -9.19
C VAL A 139 -20.14 0.58 -8.58
N LEU A 140 -20.14 0.08 -7.34
CA LEU A 140 -21.35 -0.34 -6.65
C LEU A 140 -22.33 0.83 -6.46
N GLY A 141 -21.83 2.00 -6.10
CA GLY A 141 -22.63 3.21 -5.97
C GLY A 141 -23.28 3.63 -7.30
N ILE A 142 -22.55 3.57 -8.42
CA ILE A 142 -23.09 3.83 -9.76
C ILE A 142 -24.18 2.82 -10.12
N VAL A 143 -23.97 1.52 -9.88
CA VAL A 143 -24.98 0.47 -10.13
C VAL A 143 -26.26 0.72 -9.33
N ASN A 144 -26.13 1.16 -8.07
CA ASN A 144 -27.29 1.52 -7.25
C ASN A 144 -28.07 2.70 -7.85
N ILE A 145 -27.39 3.74 -8.35
CA ILE A 145 -28.01 4.88 -9.02
C ILE A 145 -28.72 4.43 -10.31
N GLU A 146 -28.08 3.59 -11.13
CA GLU A 146 -28.70 3.01 -12.33
C GLU A 146 -29.99 2.26 -12.00
N GLY A 147 -29.97 1.47 -10.92
CA GLY A 147 -31.16 0.77 -10.40
C GLY A 147 -32.29 1.73 -10.03
N GLN A 148 -31.98 2.77 -9.24
CA GLN A 148 -32.95 3.79 -8.83
C GLN A 148 -33.52 4.56 -10.04
N ILE A 149 -32.69 4.93 -11.01
CA ILE A 149 -33.14 5.58 -12.26
C ILE A 149 -34.08 4.67 -13.05
N SER A 150 -33.78 3.37 -13.13
CA SER A 150 -34.65 2.41 -13.81
C SER A 150 -36.05 2.36 -13.19
N GLU A 151 -36.14 2.40 -11.86
CA GLU A 151 -37.42 2.42 -11.13
C GLU A 151 -38.20 3.73 -11.37
N ILE A 152 -37.52 4.88 -11.31
CA ILE A 152 -38.14 6.19 -11.58
C ILE A 152 -38.59 6.27 -13.05
N SER A 153 -37.79 5.76 -13.99
CA SER A 153 -38.13 5.79 -15.41
C SER A 153 -39.34 4.92 -15.75
N LYS A 154 -39.57 3.80 -15.04
CA LYS A 154 -40.77 2.97 -15.22
C LYS A 154 -42.05 3.69 -14.84
N THR A 155 -41.99 4.52 -13.80
CA THR A 155 -43.14 5.31 -13.33
C THR A 155 -43.31 6.64 -14.08
N ASN A 156 -42.28 7.10 -14.80
CA ASN A 156 -42.28 8.37 -15.53
C ASN A 156 -41.80 8.21 -17.00
N PRO A 157 -42.56 7.54 -17.88
CA PRO A 157 -42.11 7.22 -19.24
C PRO A 157 -41.78 8.43 -20.13
N TRP A 158 -42.41 9.59 -19.86
CA TRP A 158 -42.15 10.83 -20.60
C TRP A 158 -40.75 11.42 -20.34
N LEU A 159 -40.05 10.96 -19.29
CA LEU A 159 -38.66 11.32 -18.99
C LEU A 159 -37.63 10.33 -19.55
N SER A 160 -38.07 9.33 -20.29
CA SER A 160 -37.22 8.26 -20.85
C SER A 160 -35.99 8.78 -21.59
N LYS A 161 -36.11 9.88 -22.33
CA LYS A 161 -34.97 10.49 -23.02
C LYS A 161 -33.90 11.01 -22.03
N GLN A 162 -34.31 11.78 -21.03
CA GLN A 162 -33.40 12.37 -20.04
C GLN A 162 -32.74 11.28 -19.17
N PHE A 163 -33.52 10.27 -18.75
CA PHE A 163 -32.99 9.13 -18.01
C PHE A 163 -32.13 8.21 -18.87
N GLY A 164 -32.40 8.09 -20.17
CA GLY A 164 -31.56 7.37 -21.12
C GLY A 164 -30.18 8.01 -21.29
N GLU A 165 -30.13 9.34 -21.43
CA GLU A 165 -28.88 10.11 -21.44
C GLU A 165 -28.10 9.90 -20.13
N LEU A 166 -28.76 10.04 -18.98
CA LEU A 166 -28.15 9.86 -17.66
C LEU A 166 -27.61 8.44 -17.45
N THR A 167 -28.37 7.42 -17.87
CA THR A 167 -27.94 6.00 -17.81
C THR A 167 -26.71 5.76 -18.68
N THR A 168 -26.62 6.41 -19.84
CA THR A 168 -25.44 6.31 -20.73
C THR A 168 -24.20 6.91 -20.08
N MET A 169 -24.34 8.06 -19.41
CA MET A 169 -23.25 8.70 -18.66
C MET A 169 -22.78 7.84 -17.48
N LEU A 170 -23.73 7.29 -16.70
CA LEU A 170 -23.45 6.37 -15.60
C LEU A 170 -22.73 5.12 -16.09
N SER A 171 -23.23 4.48 -17.15
CA SER A 171 -22.61 3.30 -17.74
C SER A 171 -21.19 3.56 -18.25
N THR A 172 -20.97 4.71 -18.89
CA THR A 172 -19.63 5.14 -19.34
C THR A 172 -18.69 5.36 -18.16
N THR A 173 -19.15 6.08 -17.13
CA THR A 173 -18.36 6.35 -15.92
C THR A 173 -18.06 5.06 -15.15
N ARG A 174 -19.02 4.14 -15.09
CA ARG A 174 -18.85 2.81 -14.50
C ARG A 174 -17.75 2.03 -15.20
N LYS A 175 -17.80 1.95 -16.54
CA LYS A 175 -16.76 1.29 -17.35
C LYS A 175 -15.38 1.90 -17.15
N LYS A 176 -15.30 3.24 -17.01
CA LYS A 176 -14.04 3.91 -16.66
C LYS A 176 -13.54 3.46 -15.28
N ALA A 177 -14.38 3.53 -14.25
CA ALA A 177 -14.01 3.10 -12.91
C ALA A 177 -13.60 1.60 -12.83
N GLU A 178 -14.34 0.73 -13.53
CA GLU A 178 -13.99 -0.70 -13.69
C GLU A 178 -12.64 -0.87 -14.41
N GLY A 179 -12.39 -0.08 -15.47
CA GLY A 179 -11.14 -0.08 -16.21
C GLY A 179 -9.95 0.33 -15.34
N VAL A 180 -10.07 1.42 -14.58
CA VAL A 180 -9.02 1.87 -13.65
C VAL A 180 -8.79 0.84 -12.54
N SER A 181 -9.86 0.27 -11.99
CA SER A 181 -9.75 -0.78 -10.97
C SER A 181 -8.99 -1.99 -11.50
N LYS A 182 -9.32 -2.42 -12.73
CA LYS A 182 -8.67 -3.56 -13.37
C LYS A 182 -7.20 -3.27 -13.69
N MET A 183 -6.89 -2.09 -14.24
CA MET A 183 -5.50 -1.67 -14.49
C MET A 183 -4.68 -1.65 -13.20
N ALA A 184 -5.28 -1.19 -12.10
CA ALA A 184 -4.61 -1.15 -10.80
C ALA A 184 -4.35 -2.55 -10.23
N ASP A 185 -5.32 -3.47 -10.35
CA ASP A 185 -5.15 -4.87 -9.95
C ASP A 185 -4.05 -5.55 -10.80
N GLU A 186 -4.12 -5.41 -12.13
CA GLU A 186 -3.13 -5.98 -13.06
C GLU A 186 -1.71 -5.42 -12.84
N SER A 187 -1.57 -4.10 -12.64
CA SER A 187 -0.28 -3.47 -12.34
C SER A 187 0.24 -3.93 -10.97
N SER A 188 -0.62 -3.94 -9.94
CA SER A 188 -0.25 -4.41 -8.60
C SER A 188 0.23 -5.86 -8.62
N ASP A 189 -0.47 -6.75 -9.32
CA ASP A 189 -0.10 -8.16 -9.40
C ASP A 189 1.18 -8.34 -10.21
N ARG A 190 1.30 -7.69 -11.38
CA ARG A 190 2.52 -7.80 -12.19
C ARG A 190 3.75 -7.31 -11.41
N LEU A 191 3.67 -6.15 -10.77
CA LEU A 191 4.77 -5.61 -9.96
C LEU A 191 5.12 -6.51 -8.77
N ARG A 192 4.12 -7.19 -8.20
CA ARG A 192 4.31 -8.17 -7.13
C ARG A 192 5.15 -9.36 -7.61
N TYR A 193 4.76 -9.98 -8.72
CA TYR A 193 5.47 -11.16 -9.25
C TYR A 193 6.82 -10.81 -9.89
N GLU A 194 6.95 -9.66 -10.57
CA GLU A 194 8.25 -9.13 -11.02
C GLU A 194 9.18 -8.90 -9.82
N GLY A 195 8.65 -8.34 -8.73
CA GLY A 195 9.39 -8.21 -7.47
C GLY A 195 9.80 -9.56 -6.86
N TYR A 196 8.95 -10.58 -6.95
CA TYR A 196 9.29 -11.93 -6.51
C TYR A 196 10.38 -12.56 -7.39
N GLU A 197 10.33 -12.39 -8.71
CA GLU A 197 11.41 -12.85 -9.60
C GLU A 197 12.75 -12.17 -9.27
N GLU A 198 12.74 -10.86 -9.01
CA GLU A 198 13.94 -10.13 -8.58
C GLU A 198 14.49 -10.67 -7.25
N ILE A 199 13.61 -10.90 -6.27
CA ILE A 199 14.01 -11.46 -4.97
C ILE A 199 14.60 -12.86 -5.15
N VAL A 200 14.00 -13.71 -5.98
CA VAL A 200 14.53 -15.06 -6.25
C VAL A 200 15.87 -15.00 -6.97
N GLY A 201 16.04 -14.10 -7.94
CA GLY A 201 17.32 -13.86 -8.60
C GLY A 201 18.40 -13.38 -7.62
N PHE A 202 18.04 -12.49 -6.70
CA PHE A 202 18.92 -12.09 -5.61
C PHE A 202 19.31 -13.30 -4.75
N LEU A 203 18.33 -14.06 -4.25
CA LEU A 203 18.57 -15.21 -3.40
C LEU A 203 19.48 -16.24 -4.08
N GLU A 204 19.32 -16.46 -5.39
CA GLU A 204 20.18 -17.36 -6.17
C GLU A 204 21.62 -16.86 -6.27
N SER A 205 21.81 -15.55 -6.47
CA SER A 205 23.13 -14.93 -6.52
C SER A 205 23.82 -14.84 -5.16
N PHE A 206 23.07 -14.99 -4.07
CA PHE A 206 23.58 -14.91 -2.71
C PHE A 206 24.42 -16.14 -2.38
N ASP A 207 25.73 -15.91 -2.22
CA ASP A 207 26.67 -16.90 -1.71
C ASP A 207 27.12 -16.51 -0.29
N PRO A 208 26.69 -17.26 0.75
CA PRO A 208 27.08 -17.00 2.13
C PRO A 208 28.59 -16.99 2.36
N ALA A 209 29.37 -17.72 1.54
CA ALA A 209 30.82 -17.81 1.70
C ALA A 209 31.55 -16.56 1.19
N THR A 210 31.03 -15.91 0.15
CA THR A 210 31.63 -14.70 -0.45
C THR A 210 30.90 -13.42 -0.09
N SER A 211 29.70 -13.49 0.51
CA SER A 211 28.89 -12.33 0.91
C SER A 211 29.66 -11.27 1.72
N PRO A 212 30.49 -11.62 2.74
CA PRO A 212 31.28 -10.61 3.44
C PRO A 212 32.25 -9.84 2.52
N GLN A 213 32.85 -10.54 1.56
CA GLN A 213 33.78 -9.96 0.60
C GLN A 213 33.05 -9.12 -0.46
N GLN A 214 31.83 -9.51 -0.83
CA GLN A 214 30.98 -8.74 -1.75
C GLN A 214 30.57 -7.40 -1.14
N MET A 215 30.31 -7.36 0.17
CA MET A 215 30.00 -6.11 0.90
C MET A 215 31.17 -5.12 0.94
N ASP A 216 32.41 -5.62 1.02
CA ASP A 216 33.61 -4.78 1.00
C ASP A 216 33.85 -4.10 -0.34
N VAL A 217 33.25 -4.64 -1.41
CA VAL A 217 33.38 -4.15 -2.79
C VAL A 217 32.43 -2.97 -3.05
N ILE A 218 31.45 -2.72 -2.18
CA ILE A 218 30.50 -1.60 -2.31
C ILE A 218 31.11 -0.33 -1.71
N ASP A 219 31.37 0.63 -2.59
CA ASP A 219 31.87 1.97 -2.28
C ASP A 219 31.02 3.05 -2.98
N LEU A 220 31.16 4.30 -2.51
CA LEU A 220 30.38 5.43 -3.01
C LEU A 220 30.71 5.77 -4.48
N GLU A 221 31.89 5.43 -4.99
CA GLU A 221 32.26 5.70 -6.39
C GLU A 221 31.49 4.80 -7.36
N LYS A 222 31.34 3.52 -7.02
CA LYS A 222 30.50 2.57 -7.77
C LYS A 222 29.05 2.94 -7.70
N VAL A 223 28.55 3.30 -6.51
CA VAL A 223 27.17 3.76 -6.32
C VAL A 223 26.91 5.01 -7.16
N ARG A 224 27.84 5.97 -7.20
CA ARG A 224 27.75 7.17 -8.03
C ARG A 224 27.72 6.85 -9.53
N THR A 225 28.57 5.92 -9.97
CA THR A 225 28.58 5.46 -11.37
C THR A 225 27.26 4.77 -11.74
N PHE A 226 26.77 3.90 -10.84
CA PHE A 226 25.48 3.24 -10.95
C PHE A 226 24.35 4.27 -11.05
N MET A 227 24.29 5.25 -10.15
CA MET A 227 23.22 6.25 -10.14
C MET A 227 23.25 7.20 -11.32
N THR A 228 24.45 7.55 -11.82
CA THR A 228 24.61 8.31 -13.06
C THR A 228 24.00 7.56 -14.25
N GLU A 229 24.31 6.27 -14.35
CA GLU A 229 23.75 5.41 -15.41
C GLU A 229 22.23 5.22 -15.23
N PHE A 230 21.77 5.00 -13.99
CA PHE A 230 20.36 4.82 -13.66
C PHE A 230 19.53 6.02 -14.12
N ILE A 231 19.91 7.25 -13.74
CA ILE A 231 19.17 8.47 -14.12
C ILE A 231 19.16 8.64 -15.64
N ARG A 232 20.30 8.37 -16.31
CA ARG A 232 20.41 8.44 -17.76
C ARG A 232 19.49 7.45 -18.46
N SER A 233 19.53 6.19 -18.05
CA SER A 233 18.70 5.12 -18.60
C SER A 233 17.22 5.35 -18.34
N TYR A 234 16.85 5.80 -17.13
CA TYR A 234 15.48 6.13 -16.76
C TYR A 234 14.91 7.17 -17.73
N ARG A 235 15.64 8.27 -17.92
CA ARG A 235 15.22 9.33 -18.86
C ARG A 235 15.08 8.82 -20.28
N ALA A 236 16.06 8.06 -20.77
CA ALA A 236 16.01 7.48 -22.10
C ALA A 236 14.79 6.56 -22.31
N THR A 237 14.40 5.80 -21.27
CA THR A 237 13.20 4.96 -21.30
C THR A 237 11.91 5.78 -21.38
N ILE A 238 11.80 6.88 -20.61
CA ILE A 238 10.64 7.78 -20.68
C ILE A 238 10.60 8.51 -22.04
N ASP A 239 11.73 9.03 -22.51
CA ASP A 239 11.85 9.73 -23.80
C ASP A 239 11.41 8.84 -24.97
N ALA A 240 11.74 7.55 -24.92
CA ALA A 240 11.35 6.59 -25.95
C ALA A 240 9.82 6.42 -26.09
N LYS A 241 9.03 6.76 -25.06
CA LYS A 241 7.55 6.68 -25.10
C LYS A 241 6.90 7.86 -25.82
N SER A 242 7.63 8.91 -26.16
CA SER A 242 7.12 10.09 -26.91
C SER A 242 5.86 10.71 -26.28
N LEU A 243 5.86 10.87 -24.96
CA LEU A 243 4.72 11.41 -24.21
C LEU A 243 4.56 12.92 -24.45
N ALA A 244 3.32 13.41 -24.32
CA ALA A 244 3.07 14.85 -24.21
C ALA A 244 3.74 15.42 -22.96
N LYS A 245 4.09 16.70 -22.95
CA LYS A 245 4.85 17.30 -21.84
C LYS A 245 4.12 17.23 -20.51
N GLU A 246 2.80 17.32 -20.56
CA GLU A 246 1.89 17.22 -19.42
C GLU A 246 1.74 15.78 -18.91
N ALA A 247 2.14 14.79 -19.70
CA ALA A 247 2.05 13.37 -19.40
C ALA A 247 3.38 12.76 -18.90
N TYR A 248 4.37 13.60 -18.58
CA TYR A 248 5.62 13.10 -18.01
C TYR A 248 5.45 12.79 -16.52
N PRO A 249 6.01 11.65 -16.04
CA PRO A 249 6.07 11.38 -14.60
C PRO A 249 6.77 12.51 -13.83
N PRO A 250 6.36 12.81 -12.59
CA PRO A 250 6.96 13.89 -11.79
C PRO A 250 8.49 13.79 -11.68
N PHE A 251 9.03 12.60 -11.42
CA PHE A 251 10.48 12.36 -11.34
C PHE A 251 11.21 12.51 -12.69
N TYR A 252 10.51 12.53 -13.82
CA TYR A 252 11.14 12.93 -15.08
C TYR A 252 11.16 14.47 -15.21
N GLY A 253 10.04 15.11 -14.88
CA GLY A 253 9.82 16.55 -15.08
C GLY A 253 10.64 17.46 -14.15
N ASP A 254 11.06 16.95 -12.99
CA ASP A 254 11.76 17.73 -11.96
C ASP A 254 13.30 17.79 -12.13
N TYR A 255 13.85 17.13 -13.15
CA TYR A 255 15.28 17.19 -13.45
C TYR A 255 15.71 18.61 -13.88
N PRO A 256 16.92 19.09 -13.48
CA PRO A 256 18.01 18.33 -12.87
C PRO A 256 17.93 18.15 -11.35
N TYR A 257 18.70 17.17 -10.85
CA TYR A 257 18.72 16.80 -9.43
C TYR A 257 20.07 17.08 -8.75
N SER A 258 19.99 17.48 -7.48
CA SER A 258 21.03 17.25 -6.48
C SER A 258 20.77 15.89 -5.85
N VAL A 259 21.73 14.97 -6.00
CA VAL A 259 21.62 13.58 -5.57
C VAL A 259 22.51 13.36 -4.36
N GLU A 260 21.93 13.03 -3.21
CA GLU A 260 22.68 12.65 -2.01
C GLU A 260 22.75 11.13 -1.96
N LEU A 261 23.97 10.59 -1.91
CA LEU A 261 24.26 9.16 -1.85
C LEU A 261 24.76 8.83 -0.45
N GLU A 262 24.02 7.99 0.25
CA GLU A 262 24.33 7.59 1.61
C GLU A 262 24.57 6.09 1.68
N LEU A 263 25.80 5.74 2.05
CA LEU A 263 26.18 4.37 2.30
C LEU A 263 26.03 4.08 3.81
N LEU A 264 25.08 3.21 4.14
CA LEU A 264 24.80 2.78 5.51
C LEU A 264 25.82 1.74 6.00
N PRO A 265 25.91 1.49 7.32
CA PRO A 265 26.90 0.55 7.87
C PRO A 265 26.75 -0.88 7.36
N ASN A 266 25.51 -1.29 7.03
CA ASN A 266 25.21 -2.60 6.42
C ASN A 266 25.40 -2.63 4.88
N LYS A 267 26.00 -1.58 4.31
CA LYS A 267 26.23 -1.39 2.87
C LYS A 267 24.97 -1.23 2.01
N ASN A 268 23.79 -1.08 2.63
CA ASN A 268 22.64 -0.57 1.90
C ASN A 268 22.90 0.88 1.51
N VAL A 269 22.31 1.29 0.40
CA VAL A 269 22.44 2.64 -0.11
C VAL A 269 21.09 3.32 -0.07
N ALA A 270 21.04 4.47 0.58
CA ALA A 270 19.95 5.41 0.43
C ALA A 270 20.36 6.49 -0.58
N VAL A 271 19.43 6.84 -1.46
CA VAL A 271 19.63 7.89 -2.44
C VAL A 271 18.50 8.89 -2.30
N PHE A 272 18.87 10.13 -2.00
CA PHE A 272 17.92 11.23 -1.92
C PHE A 272 18.10 12.16 -3.12
N PHE A 273 16.98 12.61 -3.68
CA PHE A 273 16.97 13.55 -4.79
C PHE A 273 16.26 14.82 -4.34
N SER A 274 16.93 15.94 -4.56
CA SER A 274 16.36 17.27 -4.40
C SER A 274 16.42 18.00 -5.72
N LYS A 275 15.38 18.77 -6.05
CA LYS A 275 15.32 19.58 -7.26
C LYS A 275 16.50 20.56 -7.27
N ALA A 276 17.23 20.58 -8.38
CA ALA A 276 18.33 21.50 -8.59
C ALA A 276 18.03 22.46 -9.74
N THR A 277 18.50 23.70 -9.61
CA THR A 277 18.42 24.69 -10.69
C THR A 277 19.59 24.55 -11.69
N GLU A 278 20.68 23.90 -11.30
CA GLU A 278 21.94 23.90 -12.04
C GLU A 278 22.59 22.51 -12.14
N GLY A 279 22.32 21.81 -13.23
CA GLY A 279 22.98 20.55 -13.58
C GLY A 279 22.80 19.43 -12.54
N MET A 280 23.23 18.22 -12.88
CA MET A 280 23.21 17.11 -11.95
C MET A 280 24.43 17.20 -11.02
N ARG A 281 24.22 17.08 -9.71
CA ARG A 281 25.29 17.10 -8.69
C ARG A 281 25.13 15.91 -7.76
N PHE A 282 26.25 15.42 -7.23
CA PHE A 282 26.28 14.28 -6.32
C PHE A 282 27.02 14.65 -5.03
N ILE A 283 26.37 14.40 -3.90
CA ILE A 283 26.91 14.56 -2.56
C ILE A 283 27.02 13.16 -1.97
N ASP A 284 28.22 12.73 -1.58
CA ASP A 284 28.43 11.39 -1.03
C ASP A 284 28.64 11.49 0.48
N ARG A 285 27.91 10.66 1.24
CA ARG A 285 28.02 10.56 2.70
C ARG A 285 28.06 9.11 3.14
N GLN A 286 28.69 8.89 4.29
CA GLN A 286 28.54 7.66 5.07
C GLN A 286 27.89 8.05 6.37
N LEU A 287 26.71 7.52 6.64
CA LEU A 287 25.92 7.88 7.82
C LEU A 287 25.69 6.66 8.70
N GLY A 288 25.61 6.88 10.00
CA GLY A 288 25.08 5.89 10.93
C GLY A 288 23.56 5.76 10.81
N PHE A 289 22.98 4.65 11.27
CA PHE A 289 21.52 4.44 11.23
C PHE A 289 20.72 5.54 11.93
N ASN A 290 21.20 6.05 13.07
CA ASN A 290 20.54 7.14 13.80
C ASN A 290 20.53 8.45 13.01
N GLU A 291 21.58 8.74 12.25
CA GLU A 291 21.68 9.94 11.42
C GLU A 291 20.74 9.82 10.22
N PHE A 292 20.77 8.65 9.56
CA PHE A 292 19.85 8.31 8.47
C PHE A 292 18.37 8.40 8.89
N GLU A 293 18.02 7.90 10.07
CA GLU A 293 16.67 8.02 10.63
C GLU A 293 16.26 9.48 10.80
N ASN A 294 17.17 10.35 11.25
CA ASN A 294 16.88 11.76 11.43
C ASN A 294 16.70 12.46 10.08
N GLU A 295 17.51 12.15 9.08
CA GLU A 295 17.34 12.72 7.73
C GLU A 295 16.02 12.27 7.07
N ILE A 296 15.61 11.01 7.23
CA ILE A 296 14.28 10.56 6.79
C ILE A 296 13.16 11.36 7.49
N LYS A 297 13.31 11.63 8.79
CA LYS A 297 12.31 12.39 9.57
C LYS A 297 12.26 13.86 9.15
N ASP A 298 13.40 14.44 8.80
CA ASP A 298 13.53 15.84 8.41
C ASP A 298 12.96 16.12 7.00
N LYS A 299 12.88 15.10 6.13
CA LYS A 299 12.26 15.17 4.79
C LYS A 299 12.79 16.31 3.93
N SER A 300 14.10 16.52 3.94
CA SER A 300 14.79 17.54 3.15
C SER A 300 14.90 17.22 1.66
N PHE A 301 14.32 16.11 1.21
CA PHE A 301 14.39 15.59 -0.16
C PHE A 301 13.02 15.55 -0.85
N ASP A 302 13.02 15.65 -2.18
CA ASP A 302 11.82 15.50 -3.01
C ASP A 302 11.53 14.03 -3.34
N TYR A 303 12.57 13.21 -3.51
CA TYR A 303 12.46 11.78 -3.82
C TYR A 303 13.47 10.96 -3.04
N ALA A 304 13.12 9.71 -2.75
CA ALA A 304 14.03 8.76 -2.11
C ALA A 304 14.03 7.41 -2.84
N LEU A 305 15.19 6.79 -2.93
CA LEU A 305 15.39 5.46 -3.49
C LEU A 305 16.28 4.64 -2.56
N GLY A 306 15.83 3.45 -2.21
CA GLY A 306 16.60 2.48 -1.44
C GLY A 306 17.15 1.37 -2.30
N LEU A 307 18.47 1.19 -2.29
CA LEU A 307 19.14 0.10 -2.97
C LEU A 307 19.74 -0.84 -1.91
N PRO A 308 19.29 -2.11 -1.85
CA PRO A 308 19.87 -3.06 -0.95
C PRO A 308 21.30 -3.42 -1.38
N ASN A 309 22.11 -3.81 -0.41
CA ASN A 309 23.51 -4.21 -0.58
C ASN A 309 23.71 -5.44 -1.48
N CYS A 310 22.63 -6.05 -1.93
CA CYS A 310 22.65 -7.21 -2.79
C CYS A 310 22.45 -6.91 -4.28
N ILE A 311 22.18 -5.65 -4.64
CA ILE A 311 22.12 -5.28 -6.05
C ILE A 311 23.54 -5.27 -6.63
N HIS A 312 23.67 -5.73 -7.87
CA HIS A 312 24.89 -5.52 -8.65
C HIS A 312 25.04 -4.03 -9.00
N PHE A 313 25.95 -3.34 -8.29
CA PHE A 313 26.31 -1.94 -8.53
C PHE A 313 27.19 -1.78 -9.79
N ASP A 314 26.69 -2.25 -10.92
CA ASP A 314 27.30 -2.11 -12.25
C ASP A 314 26.35 -1.42 -13.24
N LYS A 315 26.83 -1.20 -14.47
CA LYS A 315 26.04 -0.52 -15.50
C LYS A 315 24.80 -1.31 -15.94
N GLN A 316 24.88 -2.64 -15.97
CA GLN A 316 23.74 -3.47 -16.40
C GLN A 316 22.64 -3.45 -15.34
N GLY A 317 23.02 -3.58 -14.06
CA GLY A 317 22.12 -3.42 -12.93
C GLY A 317 21.45 -2.04 -12.91
N ALA A 318 22.21 -0.97 -13.16
CA ALA A 318 21.67 0.38 -13.24
C ALA A 318 20.64 0.56 -14.35
N VAL A 319 20.95 0.08 -15.57
CA VAL A 319 20.03 0.13 -16.71
C VAL A 319 18.75 -0.65 -16.41
N HIS A 320 18.88 -1.86 -15.87
CA HIS A 320 17.72 -2.71 -15.55
C HIS A 320 16.83 -2.06 -14.49
N GLN A 321 17.39 -1.63 -13.36
CA GLN A 321 16.65 -0.97 -12.29
C GLN A 321 15.98 0.33 -12.77
N ALA A 322 16.65 1.10 -13.62
CA ALA A 322 16.08 2.31 -14.20
C ALA A 322 14.90 2.03 -15.13
N GLN A 323 14.98 0.98 -15.95
CA GLN A 323 13.88 0.57 -16.83
C GLN A 323 12.66 0.09 -16.03
N VAL A 324 12.88 -0.71 -14.98
CA VAL A 324 11.82 -1.16 -14.09
C VAL A 324 11.17 0.04 -13.38
N GLN A 325 11.97 0.96 -12.84
CA GLN A 325 11.44 2.16 -12.18
C GLN A 325 10.66 3.06 -13.16
N ALA A 326 11.17 3.27 -14.36
CA ALA A 326 10.48 4.07 -15.39
C ALA A 326 9.13 3.44 -15.75
N GLN A 327 9.07 2.11 -15.88
CA GLN A 327 7.81 1.42 -16.17
C GLN A 327 6.81 1.54 -15.01
N ILE A 328 7.27 1.41 -13.76
CA ILE A 328 6.44 1.63 -12.55
C ILE A 328 5.87 3.06 -12.55
N ASP A 329 6.70 4.06 -12.80
CA ASP A 329 6.28 5.46 -12.77
C ASP A 329 5.29 5.79 -13.89
N LEU A 330 5.49 5.23 -15.09
CA LEU A 330 4.55 5.36 -16.20
C LEU A 330 3.18 4.80 -15.85
N GLU A 331 3.13 3.61 -15.26
CA GLU A 331 1.85 2.97 -14.89
C GLU A 331 1.14 3.69 -13.76
N ARG A 332 1.89 4.12 -12.75
CA ARG A 332 1.34 4.97 -11.68
C ARG A 332 0.80 6.27 -12.25
N HIS A 333 1.48 6.85 -13.23
CA HIS A 333 1.03 8.05 -13.91
C HIS A 333 -0.26 7.80 -14.70
N ASP A 334 -0.31 6.74 -15.52
CA ASP A 334 -1.51 6.35 -16.28
C ASP A 334 -2.73 6.10 -15.36
N LEU A 335 -2.52 5.40 -14.23
CA LEU A 335 -3.55 5.19 -13.21
C LEU A 335 -4.02 6.50 -12.58
N THR A 336 -3.08 7.42 -12.30
CA THR A 336 -3.40 8.73 -11.72
C THR A 336 -4.21 9.58 -12.70
N MET A 337 -3.78 9.66 -13.96
CA MET A 337 -4.51 10.37 -15.02
C MET A 337 -5.92 9.81 -15.22
N ALA A 338 -6.06 8.49 -15.25
CA ALA A 338 -7.37 7.86 -15.41
C ALA A 338 -8.29 8.08 -14.19
N LEU A 339 -7.71 8.18 -12.98
CA LEU A 339 -8.45 8.55 -11.77
C LEU A 339 -8.89 10.01 -11.79
N GLU A 340 -8.08 10.94 -12.32
CA GLU A 340 -8.39 12.37 -12.41
C GLU A 340 -9.58 12.68 -13.33
N GLU A 341 -9.90 11.80 -14.29
CA GLU A 341 -11.08 11.94 -15.15
C GLU A 341 -12.42 11.60 -14.45
N LEU A 342 -12.38 10.79 -13.38
CA LEU A 342 -13.59 10.31 -12.72
C LEU A 342 -14.40 11.43 -12.03
N PRO A 343 -13.81 12.37 -11.26
CA PRO A 343 -14.55 13.49 -10.70
C PRO A 343 -15.26 14.35 -11.74
N GLY A 344 -14.63 14.57 -12.90
CA GLY A 344 -15.26 15.31 -14.02
C GLY A 344 -16.51 14.59 -14.51
N SER A 345 -16.40 13.29 -14.77
CA SER A 345 -17.51 12.44 -15.23
C SER A 345 -18.66 12.39 -14.20
N LEU A 346 -18.33 12.25 -12.91
CA LEU A 346 -19.32 12.29 -11.82
C LEU A 346 -19.99 13.67 -11.68
N GLY A 347 -19.24 14.76 -11.87
CA GLY A 347 -19.77 16.13 -11.84
C GLY A 347 -20.74 16.41 -12.99
N GLU A 348 -20.49 15.87 -14.18
CA GLU A 348 -21.44 15.97 -15.30
C GLU A 348 -22.75 15.23 -15.01
N ILE A 349 -22.68 14.03 -14.41
CA ILE A 349 -23.84 13.27 -13.93
C ILE A 349 -24.61 14.08 -12.89
N GLU A 350 -23.92 14.68 -11.93
CA GLU A 350 -24.52 15.54 -10.89
C GLU A 350 -25.31 16.69 -11.52
N ASN A 351 -24.67 17.42 -12.44
CA ASN A 351 -25.27 18.55 -13.14
C ASN A 351 -26.51 18.12 -13.94
N GLN A 352 -26.48 16.94 -14.58
CA GLN A 352 -27.63 16.40 -15.29
C GLN A 352 -28.78 16.02 -14.34
N ILE A 353 -28.50 15.43 -13.18
CA ILE A 353 -29.52 15.16 -12.16
C ILE A 353 -30.13 16.47 -11.65
N ILE A 354 -29.31 17.50 -11.37
CA ILE A 354 -29.78 18.83 -10.95
C ILE A 354 -30.68 19.44 -12.03
N LYS A 355 -30.31 19.32 -13.31
CA LYS A 355 -31.13 19.80 -14.43
C LYS A 355 -32.48 19.09 -14.50
N ILE A 356 -32.51 17.77 -14.36
CA ILE A 356 -33.76 17.00 -14.31
C ILE A 356 -34.60 17.41 -13.09
N LYS A 357 -33.97 17.62 -11.93
CA LYS A 357 -34.64 18.07 -10.69
C LYS A 357 -35.30 19.43 -10.86
N LYS A 358 -34.60 20.40 -11.46
CA LYS A 358 -35.13 21.75 -11.73
C LYS A 358 -36.34 21.72 -12.67
N SER A 359 -36.29 20.88 -13.71
CA SER A 359 -37.38 20.74 -14.67
C SER A 359 -38.57 19.92 -14.14
N ASN A 360 -38.36 19.09 -13.11
CA ASN A 360 -39.37 18.17 -12.58
C ASN A 360 -39.44 18.21 -11.03
N PRO A 361 -39.97 19.30 -10.43
CA PRO A 361 -39.96 19.48 -8.97
C PRO A 361 -40.66 18.36 -8.18
N TRP A 362 -41.65 17.68 -8.76
CA TRP A 362 -42.36 16.57 -8.11
C TRP A 362 -41.48 15.31 -7.91
N LEU A 363 -40.30 15.24 -8.53
CA LEU A 363 -39.30 14.17 -8.32
C LEU A 363 -38.22 14.56 -7.30
N GLU A 364 -38.38 15.69 -6.60
CA GLU A 364 -37.35 16.24 -5.73
C GLU A 364 -36.78 15.24 -4.72
N GLN A 365 -37.64 14.46 -4.05
CA GLN A 365 -37.19 13.50 -3.05
C GLN A 365 -36.28 12.42 -3.67
N ASN A 366 -36.75 11.78 -4.76
CA ASN A 366 -36.01 10.72 -5.45
C ASN A 366 -34.68 11.24 -6.01
N LEU A 367 -34.69 12.41 -6.65
CA LEU A 367 -33.47 12.98 -7.26
C LEU A 367 -32.48 13.49 -6.21
N SER A 368 -32.96 13.95 -5.06
CA SER A 368 -32.07 14.33 -3.94
C SER A 368 -31.41 13.10 -3.31
N GLU A 369 -32.10 11.96 -3.28
CA GLU A 369 -31.49 10.69 -2.88
C GLU A 369 -30.41 10.24 -3.87
N LEU A 370 -30.66 10.34 -5.18
CA LEU A 370 -29.64 10.06 -6.20
C LEU A 370 -28.40 10.95 -6.01
N LEU A 371 -28.59 12.25 -5.79
CA LEU A 371 -27.47 13.19 -5.53
C LEU A 371 -26.69 12.78 -4.28
N ARG A 372 -27.37 12.35 -3.21
CA ARG A 372 -26.71 11.87 -1.99
C ARG A 372 -25.90 10.60 -2.26
N THR A 373 -26.44 9.65 -3.02
CA THR A 373 -25.70 8.44 -3.42
C THR A 373 -24.49 8.80 -4.28
N LEU A 374 -24.64 9.74 -5.22
CA LEU A 374 -23.54 10.21 -6.05
C LEU A 374 -22.44 10.90 -5.22
N GLU A 375 -22.82 11.69 -4.20
CA GLU A 375 -21.87 12.27 -3.25
C GLU A 375 -21.10 11.17 -2.49
N THR A 376 -21.77 10.07 -2.11
CA THR A 376 -21.09 8.92 -1.51
C THR A 376 -20.14 8.21 -2.48
N CYS A 377 -20.40 8.20 -3.79
CA CYS A 377 -19.45 7.72 -4.80
C CYS A 377 -18.24 8.64 -4.96
N ASN A 378 -18.43 9.96 -4.86
CA ASN A 378 -17.36 10.93 -5.06
C ASN A 378 -16.36 10.96 -3.89
N LYS A 379 -16.81 10.62 -2.66
CA LYS A 379 -15.96 10.59 -1.45
C LYS A 379 -14.75 9.64 -1.58
N PRO A 380 -14.91 8.35 -1.96
CA PRO A 380 -13.79 7.46 -2.25
C PRO A 380 -12.79 8.01 -3.27
N VAL A 381 -13.28 8.59 -4.37
CA VAL A 381 -12.43 9.14 -5.45
C VAL A 381 -11.58 10.30 -4.93
N LYS A 382 -12.21 11.27 -4.25
CA LYS A 382 -11.48 12.39 -3.63
C LYS A 382 -10.47 11.92 -2.59
N LYS A 383 -10.85 10.94 -1.75
CA LYS A 383 -9.94 10.37 -0.75
C LYS A 383 -8.72 9.70 -1.40
N LEU A 384 -8.90 9.03 -2.55
CA LEU A 384 -7.79 8.47 -3.33
C LEU A 384 -6.90 9.58 -3.87
N GLN A 385 -7.47 10.62 -4.50
CA GLN A 385 -6.72 11.76 -5.01
C GLN A 385 -5.91 12.46 -3.90
N ASP A 386 -6.54 12.73 -2.76
CA ASP A 386 -5.88 13.31 -1.60
C ASP A 386 -4.74 12.42 -1.07
N ARG A 387 -4.90 11.10 -1.15
CA ARG A 387 -3.84 10.14 -0.74
C ARG A 387 -2.67 10.15 -1.72
N ILE A 388 -2.94 10.15 -3.02
CA ILE A 388 -1.90 10.24 -4.06
C ILE A 388 -1.14 11.56 -3.92
N GLU A 389 -1.87 12.66 -3.74
CA GLU A 389 -1.27 13.99 -3.57
C GLU A 389 -0.49 14.10 -2.26
N LYS A 390 -0.98 13.52 -1.15
CA LYS A 390 -0.20 13.42 0.09
C LYS A 390 1.06 12.57 -0.08
N GLN A 391 0.99 11.47 -0.82
CA GLN A 391 2.17 10.65 -1.11
C GLN A 391 3.18 11.41 -1.99
N ARG A 392 2.69 12.16 -2.97
CA ARG A 392 3.52 13.04 -3.81
C ARG A 392 4.23 14.11 -2.98
N ASN A 393 3.52 14.76 -2.06
CA ASN A 393 4.05 15.83 -1.22
C ASN A 393 4.92 15.34 -0.04
N ALA A 394 4.78 14.08 0.37
CA ALA A 394 5.58 13.50 1.45
C ALA A 394 6.98 13.05 1.01
N GLY A 395 7.35 13.29 -0.25
CA GLY A 395 8.52 12.74 -0.90
C GLY A 395 8.17 11.41 -1.58
N LEU A 396 8.36 11.31 -2.89
CA LEU A 396 7.99 10.11 -3.63
C LEU A 396 9.10 9.07 -3.49
N ILE A 397 8.78 7.97 -2.83
CA ILE A 397 9.67 6.81 -2.71
C ILE A 397 9.57 6.05 -4.04
N LEU A 398 10.60 6.18 -4.88
CA LEU A 398 10.65 5.59 -6.21
C LEU A 398 10.59 4.05 -6.09
N ARG A 399 11.44 3.50 -5.20
CA ARG A 399 11.43 2.11 -4.72
C ARG A 399 12.11 2.09 -3.35
N SER A 400 11.53 1.43 -2.35
CA SER A 400 12.21 1.26 -1.06
C SER A 400 12.29 -0.21 -0.71
N TYR A 401 13.47 -0.77 -0.91
CA TYR A 401 13.93 -1.95 -0.17
C TYR A 401 14.50 -1.58 1.21
N VAL A 402 14.61 -0.28 1.53
CA VAL A 402 15.25 0.25 2.75
C VAL A 402 14.70 -0.40 4.02
N ASN A 403 13.39 -0.59 4.09
CA ASN A 403 12.73 -1.06 5.30
C ASN A 403 12.70 -2.60 5.42
N GLN A 404 13.12 -3.38 4.42
CA GLN A 404 13.24 -4.85 4.54
C GLN A 404 14.42 -5.27 5.43
N TYR A 405 15.29 -4.33 5.79
CA TYR A 405 16.54 -4.59 6.49
C TYR A 405 16.74 -3.71 7.73
N ASP A 406 15.68 -3.04 8.17
CA ASP A 406 15.71 -2.20 9.35
C ASP A 406 15.79 -3.11 10.59
N SER A 407 16.93 -3.03 11.28
CA SER A 407 17.31 -3.66 12.56
C SER A 407 17.67 -5.16 12.64
N SER A 408 17.23 -6.07 11.77
CA SER A 408 17.46 -7.52 11.96
C SER A 408 18.69 -8.10 11.24
N ILE A 409 19.29 -7.36 10.31
CA ILE A 409 20.57 -7.71 9.68
C ILE A 409 21.71 -6.96 10.38
N SER A 410 21.82 -7.17 11.69
CA SER A 410 23.10 -7.01 12.41
C SER A 410 23.97 -8.23 12.08
N ILE A 411 24.55 -8.23 10.87
CA ILE A 411 25.53 -9.25 10.48
C ILE A 411 26.82 -9.01 11.30
N PHE A 412 26.97 -9.87 12.30
CA PHE A 412 28.11 -10.13 13.20
C PHE A 412 28.18 -9.35 14.54
N PRO A 413 28.48 -10.07 15.65
CA PRO A 413 28.86 -9.43 16.90
C PRO A 413 30.18 -8.68 16.67
N THR A 414 30.22 -7.41 17.05
CA THR A 414 31.49 -6.73 17.29
C THR A 414 32.17 -7.48 18.43
N SER A 415 33.08 -8.39 18.08
CA SER A 415 34.01 -8.99 19.02
C SER A 415 35.00 -7.90 19.44
N GLY A 416 34.59 -7.14 20.44
CA GLY A 416 35.42 -6.19 21.14
C GLY A 416 34.94 -6.17 22.58
N GLU A 417 35.72 -6.75 23.47
CA GLU A 417 35.56 -6.66 24.91
C GLU A 417 35.10 -5.24 25.28
N VAL A 418 33.96 -5.13 25.95
CA VAL A 418 33.67 -3.96 26.77
C VAL A 418 34.72 -3.98 27.89
N PRO A 419 35.68 -3.04 27.97
CA PRO A 419 36.47 -2.93 29.18
C PRO A 419 35.53 -2.34 30.23
N ALA A 420 35.38 -3.09 31.32
CA ALA A 420 34.76 -2.61 32.54
C ALA A 420 35.37 -1.26 32.95
N THR A 421 34.49 -0.29 33.24
CA THR A 421 34.63 0.78 34.24
C THR A 421 36.02 1.41 34.46
N ALA A 422 36.16 2.69 34.12
CA ALA A 422 36.92 3.66 34.92
C ALA A 422 36.32 5.09 34.80
N PRO A 423 36.37 5.90 35.88
CA PRO A 423 35.52 7.09 36.10
C PRO A 423 36.02 8.36 35.38
N PRO A 424 35.20 9.44 35.31
CA PRO A 424 35.61 10.70 34.69
C PRO A 424 36.69 11.38 35.53
N VAL A 425 37.85 11.62 34.91
CA VAL A 425 38.85 12.57 35.41
C VAL A 425 38.55 13.92 34.78
N TYR A 426 38.17 14.88 35.62
CA TYR A 426 38.24 16.30 35.34
C TYR A 426 39.65 16.80 35.60
N GLU A 427 40.21 17.56 34.66
CA GLU A 427 41.28 18.56 34.76
C GLU A 427 41.70 18.90 33.32
N ASP A 428 42.09 20.10 32.92
CA ASP A 428 41.83 21.46 33.34
C ASP A 428 42.24 22.33 32.13
N VAL A 429 41.85 23.59 32.16
CA VAL A 429 42.14 24.64 31.19
C VAL A 429 43.63 24.80 30.90
N GLU A 430 44.04 24.96 29.62
CA GLU A 430 45.00 26.03 29.24
C GLU A 430 45.12 26.27 27.72
N SER A 431 45.19 27.56 27.42
CA SER A 431 45.23 28.28 26.15
C SER A 431 46.58 28.25 25.43
N ALA A 432 46.57 28.38 24.09
CA ALA A 432 47.51 29.27 23.38
C ALA A 432 47.10 29.51 21.91
N GLN A 433 46.95 30.80 21.57
CA GLN A 433 47.00 31.36 20.21
C GLN A 433 48.39 31.15 19.60
N VAL A 434 48.50 30.89 18.28
CA VAL A 434 49.42 31.59 17.35
C VAL A 434 48.91 31.40 15.89
N LEU A 435 48.61 32.52 15.22
CA LEU A 435 48.65 32.72 13.76
C LEU A 435 50.06 33.25 13.41
N PRO A 436 50.63 33.10 12.18
CA PRO A 436 50.11 33.86 11.03
C PRO A 436 50.40 33.36 9.58
N GLN A 437 49.57 33.89 8.67
CA GLN A 437 49.85 34.46 7.32
C GLN A 437 50.55 33.66 6.20
N ALA A 438 49.90 33.62 5.03
CA ALA A 438 50.33 34.20 3.73
C ALA A 438 49.40 33.70 2.60
N SER A 439 48.42 34.50 2.12
CA SER A 439 48.46 35.35 0.91
C SER A 439 48.63 34.61 -0.43
N PHE A 440 47.63 34.68 -1.33
CA PHE A 440 47.69 35.43 -2.60
C PHE A 440 46.36 35.33 -3.38
N ALA A 441 45.83 36.50 -3.78
CA ALA A 441 44.79 36.68 -4.79
C ALA A 441 45.42 36.90 -6.18
N PRO A 442 44.64 36.93 -7.29
CA PRO A 442 44.22 38.24 -7.80
C PRO A 442 42.81 38.35 -8.44
N LEU A 443 42.14 39.44 -8.05
CA LEU A 443 41.34 40.46 -8.77
C LEU A 443 41.05 40.35 -10.29
N VAL A 444 39.77 40.53 -10.68
CA VAL A 444 39.20 41.50 -11.69
C VAL A 444 37.68 41.67 -11.36
N ALA A 445 37.19 42.75 -10.72
CA ALA A 445 36.54 43.97 -11.25
C ALA A 445 35.44 43.74 -12.33
N ALA A 446 34.24 44.36 -12.38
CA ALA A 446 33.46 45.28 -11.53
C ALA A 446 32.04 45.48 -12.18
N GLN A 447 31.19 46.26 -11.49
CA GLN A 447 29.86 46.82 -11.86
C GLN A 447 28.65 45.95 -11.46
N GLY A 448 27.69 46.36 -10.62
CA GLY A 448 27.37 47.66 -10.02
C GLY A 448 25.93 48.05 -10.35
N VAL A 449 24.94 47.62 -9.55
CA VAL A 449 23.59 48.22 -9.50
C VAL A 449 23.06 48.15 -8.06
N ALA A 450 22.59 49.29 -7.56
CA ALA A 450 22.07 49.51 -6.20
C ALA A 450 20.64 48.96 -6.00
N PRO A 451 20.21 48.66 -4.76
CA PRO A 451 18.84 48.24 -4.46
C PRO A 451 17.94 49.43 -4.08
N GLU A 452 16.69 49.41 -4.55
CA GLU A 452 15.60 50.30 -4.12
C GLU A 452 14.61 49.56 -3.18
N PRO A 453 13.76 50.30 -2.43
CA PRO A 453 13.49 49.98 -1.03
C PRO A 453 12.20 49.19 -0.76
N VAL A 454 12.21 48.63 0.46
CA VAL A 454 11.14 47.96 1.19
C VAL A 454 9.90 48.86 1.31
N VAL A 455 8.74 48.34 0.88
CA VAL A 455 7.41 48.89 1.17
C VAL A 455 6.66 47.93 2.09
N THR A 456 6.43 48.36 3.32
CA THR A 456 5.54 47.75 4.31
C THR A 456 4.08 48.20 4.07
N PRO A 457 3.09 47.31 4.14
CA PRO A 457 1.69 47.69 4.28
C PRO A 457 1.22 47.72 5.75
N PRO A 458 0.21 48.55 6.09
CA PRO A 458 -0.22 48.85 7.47
C PRO A 458 -1.14 47.78 8.09
N PRO A 459 -1.31 47.78 9.43
CA PRO A 459 -2.14 46.80 10.13
C PRO A 459 -3.62 47.16 10.00
N GLY A 460 -4.41 46.24 9.44
CA GLY A 460 -5.86 46.32 9.39
C GLY A 460 -6.48 45.55 10.55
N GLU A 461 -7.03 46.27 11.52
CA GLU A 461 -7.94 45.76 12.53
C GLU A 461 -9.25 45.30 11.88
N TYR A 462 -9.61 44.03 12.05
CA TYR A 462 -11.00 43.56 11.92
C TYR A 462 -11.34 42.71 13.13
N GLY A 463 -11.97 43.36 14.12
CA GLY A 463 -12.65 42.70 15.22
C GLY A 463 -13.94 42.06 14.70
N LEU A 464 -13.99 40.74 14.71
CA LEU A 464 -15.21 39.97 14.51
C LEU A 464 -15.70 39.50 15.89
N GLN A 465 -16.71 40.20 16.40
CA GLN A 465 -17.46 39.84 17.59
C GLN A 465 -18.34 38.62 17.27
N ILE A 466 -18.16 37.53 18.03
CA ILE A 466 -19.10 36.42 18.08
C ILE A 466 -19.92 36.57 19.37
N PRO A 467 -21.25 36.68 19.31
CA PRO A 467 -22.08 36.71 20.50
C PRO A 467 -22.17 35.31 21.11
N VAL A 468 -21.66 35.16 22.33
CA VAL A 468 -21.92 33.97 23.17
C VAL A 468 -23.21 34.23 23.93
N SER A 469 -24.29 33.56 23.53
CA SER A 469 -25.51 33.48 24.33
C SER A 469 -25.26 32.54 25.51
N GLY A 470 -25.33 33.08 26.72
CA GLY A 470 -25.37 32.31 27.94
C GLY A 470 -26.74 31.64 28.12
N GLU A 471 -26.71 30.39 28.55
CA GLU A 471 -27.74 29.84 29.42
C GLU A 471 -27.05 29.27 30.65
N ASP A 472 -27.44 29.85 31.78
CA ASP A 472 -27.00 29.57 33.13
C ASP A 472 -27.36 28.14 33.55
N LEU A 473 -26.37 27.40 34.04
CA LEU A 473 -26.60 26.26 34.92
C LEU A 473 -25.80 26.44 36.19
N VAL A 474 -26.47 27.08 37.13
CA VAL A 474 -26.12 27.28 38.53
C VAL A 474 -25.94 25.92 39.20
N MET A 475 -24.76 25.66 39.76
CA MET A 475 -24.56 24.68 40.83
C MET A 475 -23.82 25.37 42.00
N PRO A 476 -24.18 25.04 43.26
CA PRO A 476 -23.90 25.86 44.41
C PRO A 476 -22.47 25.66 44.93
N SER A 477 -21.87 26.77 45.33
CA SER A 477 -20.63 26.84 46.10
C SER A 477 -20.85 26.22 47.49
N MET A 478 -20.07 25.19 47.83
CA MET A 478 -19.87 24.77 49.22
C MET A 478 -18.59 25.43 49.73
N GLU A 479 -18.77 26.42 50.60
CA GLU A 479 -17.74 26.90 51.50
C GLU A 479 -17.31 25.75 52.42
N ALA A 480 -16.03 25.39 52.37
CA ALA A 480 -15.38 24.64 53.45
C ALA A 480 -14.14 25.43 53.89
N THR A 481 -14.27 25.92 55.11
CA THR A 481 -13.32 26.72 55.86
C THR A 481 -12.00 25.98 56.07
N SER A 482 -10.92 26.73 55.94
CA SER A 482 -9.53 26.33 56.20
C SER A 482 -9.28 25.93 57.65
N VAL A 483 -8.71 24.73 57.88
CA VAL A 483 -7.83 24.44 59.02
C VAL A 483 -6.70 23.54 58.52
N GLY A 484 -5.47 23.94 58.82
CA GLY A 484 -4.25 23.46 58.17
C GLY A 484 -3.84 22.01 58.47
N ALA A 485 -3.30 21.38 57.44
CA ALA A 485 -2.30 20.30 57.53
C ALA A 485 -1.44 20.34 56.25
N THR A 486 -0.28 20.99 56.34
CA THR A 486 0.76 21.02 55.32
C THR A 486 1.52 19.70 55.30
N ALA A 487 1.11 18.79 54.42
CA ALA A 487 1.89 17.73 53.75
C ALA A 487 0.89 16.66 53.24
N GLY A 488 0.49 16.74 51.97
CA GLY A 488 -0.40 15.74 51.34
C GLY A 488 -1.32 16.26 50.22
N SER A 489 -1.32 17.56 49.91
CA SER A 489 -2.25 18.15 48.92
C SER A 489 -1.81 18.00 47.46
N ALA A 490 -0.57 17.60 47.19
CA ALA A 490 -0.08 17.35 45.83
C ALA A 490 -0.69 16.06 45.26
N ASP A 491 -0.75 14.99 46.05
CA ASP A 491 -1.31 13.69 45.64
C ASP A 491 -2.81 13.76 45.32
N LEU A 492 -3.59 14.53 46.09
CA LEU A 492 -5.05 14.59 45.88
C LEU A 492 -5.44 15.29 44.57
N ASN A 493 -4.65 16.27 44.12
CA ASN A 493 -4.89 16.94 42.85
C ASN A 493 -4.46 16.06 41.66
N GLU A 494 -3.38 15.29 41.82
CA GLU A 494 -2.93 14.32 40.82
C GLU A 494 -3.93 13.16 40.68
N ILE A 495 -4.46 12.64 41.80
CA ILE A 495 -5.51 11.61 41.81
C ILE A 495 -6.78 12.13 41.13
N ARG A 496 -7.20 13.38 41.39
CA ARG A 496 -8.37 13.97 40.72
C ARG A 496 -8.13 14.14 39.22
N SER A 497 -6.94 14.58 38.81
CA SER A 497 -6.54 14.68 37.40
C SER A 497 -6.59 13.31 36.70
N MET A 498 -6.06 12.27 37.34
CA MET A 498 -6.15 10.90 36.82
C MET A 498 -7.60 10.43 36.71
N LEU A 499 -8.44 10.69 37.73
CA LEU A 499 -9.85 10.31 37.73
C LEU A 499 -10.61 10.95 36.55
N TYR A 500 -10.43 12.26 36.32
CA TYR A 500 -11.02 12.96 35.17
C TYR A 500 -10.52 12.40 33.83
N THR A 501 -9.24 12.03 33.75
CA THR A 501 -8.68 11.43 32.54
C THR A 501 -9.28 10.04 32.30
N PHE A 502 -9.51 9.26 33.36
CA PHE A 502 -10.18 7.96 33.29
C PHE A 502 -11.64 8.09 32.88
N GLU A 503 -12.42 9.00 33.48
CA GLU A 503 -13.81 9.24 33.11
C GLU A 503 -13.94 9.64 31.64
N ARG A 504 -13.05 10.52 31.16
CA ARG A 504 -13.02 10.91 29.73
C ARG A 504 -12.68 9.75 28.80
N LYS A 505 -11.72 8.89 29.19
CA LYS A 505 -11.39 7.68 28.43
C LYS A 505 -12.56 6.69 28.44
N LEU A 506 -13.24 6.53 29.57
CA LEU A 506 -14.39 5.63 29.71
C LEU A 506 -15.55 6.07 28.82
N ALA A 507 -15.86 7.37 28.77
CA ALA A 507 -16.85 7.92 27.85
C ALA A 507 -16.47 7.73 26.36
N ASP A 508 -15.19 7.83 26.01
CA ASP A 508 -14.73 7.53 24.65
C ASP A 508 -14.86 6.03 24.32
N TYR A 509 -14.56 5.14 25.27
CA TYR A 509 -14.78 3.70 25.12
C TYR A 509 -16.25 3.33 24.96
N GLU A 510 -17.16 3.92 25.75
CA GLU A 510 -18.61 3.73 25.59
C GLU A 510 -19.09 4.17 24.21
N LYS A 511 -18.60 5.30 23.72
CA LYS A 511 -18.92 5.79 22.36
C LYS A 511 -18.41 4.84 21.29
N ARG A 512 -17.19 4.30 21.44
CA ARG A 512 -16.62 3.30 20.52
C ARG A 512 -17.39 1.98 20.54
N LEU A 513 -17.77 1.49 21.72
CA LEU A 513 -18.63 0.31 21.89
C LEU A 513 -19.97 0.49 21.17
N HIS A 514 -20.59 1.66 21.31
CA HIS A 514 -21.83 1.98 20.58
C HIS A 514 -21.65 1.95 19.05
N TYR A 515 -20.52 2.43 18.54
CA TYR A 515 -20.21 2.33 17.09
C TYR A 515 -19.99 0.88 16.65
N ILE A 516 -19.28 0.08 17.46
CA ILE A 516 -19.04 -1.34 17.17
C ILE A 516 -20.36 -2.11 17.12
N ASP A 517 -21.27 -1.89 18.06
CA ASP A 517 -22.61 -2.51 18.08
C ASP A 517 -23.40 -2.15 16.81
N LYS A 518 -23.40 -0.87 16.45
CA LYS A 518 -24.09 -0.39 15.24
C LYS A 518 -23.48 -0.95 13.95
N TYR A 519 -22.15 -1.12 13.91
CA TYR A 519 -21.45 -1.72 12.78
C TYR A 519 -21.74 -3.21 12.66
N THR A 520 -21.78 -3.91 13.80
CA THR A 520 -22.14 -5.34 13.88
C THR A 520 -23.57 -5.56 13.40
N GLU A 521 -24.51 -4.69 13.81
CA GLU A 521 -25.90 -4.75 13.32
C GLU A 521 -25.98 -4.51 11.80
N MET A 522 -25.19 -3.57 11.27
CA MET A 522 -25.11 -3.31 9.84
C MET A 522 -24.58 -4.53 9.07
N ILE A 523 -23.52 -5.16 9.56
CA ILE A 523 -22.94 -6.39 8.96
C ILE A 523 -23.97 -7.53 8.98
N GLN A 524 -24.66 -7.75 10.10
CA GLN A 524 -25.72 -8.76 10.18
C GLN A 524 -26.85 -8.48 9.20
N ARG A 525 -27.27 -7.22 9.02
CA ARG A 525 -28.26 -6.84 8.01
C ARG A 525 -27.77 -7.11 6.59
N GLN A 526 -26.50 -6.85 6.29
CA GLN A 526 -25.92 -7.15 4.97
C GLN A 526 -25.82 -8.66 4.72
N GLN A 527 -25.37 -9.45 5.70
CA GLN A 527 -25.33 -10.91 5.58
C GLN A 527 -26.73 -11.51 5.38
N ASN A 528 -27.73 -11.03 6.13
CA ASN A 528 -29.13 -11.44 5.94
C ASN A 528 -29.67 -11.10 4.55
N LYS A 529 -29.32 -9.92 4.00
CA LYS A 529 -29.65 -9.56 2.61
C LYS A 529 -28.99 -10.50 1.60
N LYS A 530 -27.69 -10.81 1.76
CA LYS A 530 -26.96 -11.74 0.89
C LYS A 530 -27.55 -13.15 0.96
N PHE A 531 -27.85 -13.64 2.16
CA PHE A 531 -28.46 -14.96 2.36
C PHE A 531 -29.87 -15.03 1.72
N LYS A 532 -30.67 -13.98 1.85
CA LYS A 532 -31.98 -13.89 1.19
C LYS A 532 -31.84 -13.91 -0.34
N ALA A 533 -30.89 -13.16 -0.90
CA ALA A 533 -30.63 -13.15 -2.33
C ALA A 533 -30.14 -14.51 -2.85
N GLN A 534 -29.26 -15.20 -2.12
CA GLN A 534 -28.82 -16.56 -2.45
C GLN A 534 -29.98 -17.56 -2.43
N LYS A 535 -30.87 -17.47 -1.44
CA LYS A 535 -32.07 -18.32 -1.37
C LYS A 535 -33.03 -18.07 -2.53
N GLU A 536 -33.18 -16.82 -2.97
CA GLU A 536 -33.96 -16.46 -4.15
C GLU A 536 -33.31 -16.98 -5.45
N LEU A 537 -31.98 -16.90 -5.57
CA LEU A 537 -31.22 -17.48 -6.69
C LEU A 537 -31.39 -19.00 -6.77
N LEU A 538 -31.23 -19.71 -5.65
CA LEU A 538 -31.49 -21.16 -5.56
C LEU A 538 -32.93 -21.52 -5.93
N ALA A 539 -33.91 -20.70 -5.53
CA ALA A 539 -35.30 -20.89 -5.92
C ALA A 539 -35.53 -20.68 -7.42
N LEU A 540 -34.81 -19.74 -8.04
CA LEU A 540 -34.86 -19.50 -9.49
C LEU A 540 -34.17 -20.61 -10.29
N GLU A 541 -33.02 -21.11 -9.82
CA GLU A 541 -32.33 -22.25 -10.42
C GLU A 541 -33.13 -23.54 -10.31
N SER A 542 -33.77 -23.78 -9.16
CA SER A 542 -34.74 -24.86 -8.97
C SER A 542 -35.90 -24.79 -9.96
N ARG A 543 -36.37 -23.59 -10.30
CA ARG A 543 -37.41 -23.40 -11.32
C ARG A 543 -36.85 -23.64 -12.73
N LYS A 544 -35.67 -23.11 -13.07
CA LYS A 544 -35.02 -23.35 -14.37
C LYS A 544 -34.75 -24.84 -14.63
N GLY A 545 -34.30 -25.60 -13.62
CA GLY A 545 -34.09 -27.03 -13.72
C GLY A 545 -35.37 -27.82 -14.06
N ARG A 546 -36.53 -27.41 -13.52
CA ARG A 546 -37.83 -28.01 -13.87
C ARG A 546 -38.23 -27.71 -15.31
N TRP A 547 -37.99 -26.49 -15.80
CA TRP A 547 -38.29 -26.14 -17.19
C TRP A 547 -37.38 -26.84 -18.20
N LEU A 548 -36.08 -27.01 -17.88
CA LEU A 548 -35.14 -27.78 -18.68
C LEU A 548 -35.50 -29.27 -18.74
N GLY A 549 -35.94 -29.85 -17.61
CA GLY A 549 -36.43 -31.24 -17.57
C GLY A 549 -37.68 -31.47 -18.42
N VAL A 550 -38.64 -30.54 -18.38
CA VAL A 550 -39.85 -30.60 -19.24
C VAL A 550 -39.48 -30.41 -20.72
N GLY A 551 -38.56 -29.50 -21.03
CA GLY A 551 -38.08 -29.27 -22.39
C GLY A 551 -37.44 -30.51 -23.00
N LEU A 552 -36.49 -31.13 -22.28
CA LEU A 552 -35.81 -32.35 -22.72
C LEU A 552 -36.78 -33.52 -22.93
N GLY A 553 -37.74 -33.71 -22.00
CA GLY A 553 -38.77 -34.75 -22.11
C GLY A 553 -39.68 -34.55 -23.33
N ALA A 554 -40.08 -33.31 -23.63
CA ALA A 554 -40.88 -33.00 -24.81
C ALA A 554 -40.12 -33.28 -26.12
N THR A 555 -38.85 -32.88 -26.22
CA THR A 555 -38.01 -33.21 -27.40
C THR A 555 -37.80 -34.71 -27.58
N ALA A 556 -37.61 -35.46 -26.49
CA ALA A 556 -37.47 -36.92 -26.56
C ALA A 556 -38.75 -37.59 -27.07
N LEU A 557 -39.94 -37.13 -26.63
CA LEU A 557 -41.22 -37.61 -27.13
C LEU A 557 -41.45 -37.29 -28.60
N VAL A 558 -41.08 -36.09 -29.06
CA VAL A 558 -41.19 -35.71 -30.47
C VAL A 558 -40.27 -36.55 -31.35
N LEU A 559 -39.02 -36.75 -30.94
CA LEU A 559 -38.07 -37.61 -31.66
C LEU A 559 -38.56 -39.08 -31.68
N GLY A 560 -39.08 -39.57 -30.56
CA GLY A 560 -39.69 -40.91 -30.49
C GLY A 560 -40.88 -41.08 -31.42
N ALA A 561 -41.76 -40.07 -31.52
CA ALA A 561 -42.90 -40.08 -32.43
C ALA A 561 -42.46 -40.05 -33.90
N ILE A 562 -41.43 -39.27 -34.25
CA ILE A 562 -40.87 -39.22 -35.61
C ILE A 562 -40.29 -40.59 -35.99
N LEU A 563 -39.52 -41.23 -35.11
CA LEU A 563 -38.96 -42.56 -35.35
C LEU A 563 -40.06 -43.61 -35.53
N LEU A 564 -41.12 -43.56 -34.71
CA LEU A 564 -42.29 -44.42 -34.87
C LEU A 564 -42.96 -44.21 -36.23
N PHE A 565 -43.12 -42.96 -36.66
CA PHE A 565 -43.72 -42.63 -37.95
C PHE A 565 -42.89 -43.14 -39.14
N LEU A 566 -41.57 -43.01 -39.06
CA LEU A 566 -40.64 -43.54 -40.08
C LEU A 566 -40.69 -45.07 -40.13
N SER A 567 -40.67 -45.74 -38.98
CA SER A 567 -40.79 -47.20 -38.91
C SER A 567 -42.15 -47.72 -39.38
N TYR A 568 -43.22 -46.92 -39.21
CA TYR A 568 -44.56 -47.27 -39.68
C TYR A 568 -44.65 -47.27 -41.21
N GLN A 569 -43.93 -46.37 -41.89
CA GLN A 569 -43.81 -46.37 -43.34
C GLN A 569 -43.11 -47.63 -43.85
N GLU A 570 -41.99 -48.01 -43.24
CA GLU A 570 -41.27 -49.24 -43.59
C GLU A 570 -42.12 -50.50 -43.36
N ILE A 571 -42.96 -50.53 -42.32
CA ILE A 571 -43.90 -51.63 -42.07
C ILE A 571 -45.00 -51.68 -43.13
N ILE A 572 -45.54 -50.53 -43.55
CA ILE A 572 -46.54 -50.47 -44.63
C ILE A 572 -45.95 -50.96 -45.95
N ASP A 573 -44.74 -50.52 -46.29
CA ASP A 573 -44.06 -50.94 -47.51
C ASP A 573 -43.80 -52.46 -47.49
N LEU A 574 -43.36 -53.00 -46.35
CA LEU A 574 -43.19 -54.45 -46.17
C LEU A 574 -44.50 -55.23 -46.32
N ILE A 575 -45.62 -54.71 -45.79
CA ILE A 575 -46.93 -55.35 -45.93
C ILE A 575 -47.42 -55.30 -47.39
N ASN A 576 -47.20 -54.20 -48.10
CA ASN A 576 -47.57 -54.07 -49.50
C ASN A 576 -46.75 -55.00 -50.42
N ASP A 577 -45.50 -55.28 -50.07
CA ASP A 577 -44.67 -56.25 -50.80
C ASP A 577 -45.08 -57.72 -50.55
N LEU A 578 -45.85 -57.98 -49.48
CA LEU A 578 -46.29 -59.32 -49.05
C LEU A 578 -47.70 -59.71 -49.56
N VAL A 579 -48.47 -58.75 -50.09
CA VAL A 579 -49.83 -58.93 -50.66
C VAL A 579 -49.75 -58.92 -52.18
#